data_AF-A0A4Q3EDT0-F1
#
_entry.id   AF-A0A4Q3EDT0-F1
#
_cell.length_a   1.000
_cell.length_b   1.000
_cell.length_c   1.000
_cell.angle_alpha   90.00
_cell.angle_beta   90.00
_cell.angle_gamma   90.00
#
_symmetry.space_group_name_H-M   'P 1'
#
loop_
_entity.id
_entity.type
_entity.pdbx_description
1 polymer ?
#
loop_
_entity_poly.entity_id
_entity_poly.type
_entity_poly.pdbx_seq_one_letter_code
_entity_poly.pdbx_strand_id
1 'polypeptide(L)' 'QQINLILTDNQLKTLILKGKTSVLKGFKSKAGTAFDAALEFKEGRVGFLK' A
#
# COMPACT_ATOMS: atom_id res chain seq x y z
N GLN A 1 10.43 -8.81 -2.95
CA GLN A 1 8.97 -9.03 -3.03
C GLN A 1 8.46 -8.07 -4.10
N GLN A 2 7.79 -8.54 -5.15
CA GLN A 2 7.29 -7.67 -6.23
C GLN A 2 5.78 -7.59 -6.09
N ILE A 3 5.25 -6.37 -5.99
CA ILE A 3 3.87 -6.08 -5.66
C ILE A 3 3.16 -5.69 -6.96
N ASN A 4 2.17 -6.47 -7.39
CA ASN A 4 1.29 -6.08 -8.50
C ASN A 4 -0.05 -5.63 -7.94
N LEU A 5 -0.02 -4.52 -7.20
CA LEU A 5 -1.22 -3.92 -6.62
C LEU A 5 -1.57 -2.66 -7.42
N ILE A 6 -2.75 -2.66 -8.04
CA ILE A 6 -3.28 -1.48 -8.74
C ILE A 6 -3.91 -0.57 -7.69
N LEU A 7 -3.24 0.55 -7.40
CA LEU A 7 -3.79 1.60 -6.55
C LEU A 7 -4.83 2.38 -7.35
N THR A 8 -6.01 2.58 -6.77
CA THR A 8 -7.01 3.49 -7.35
C THR A 8 -6.63 4.95 -7.07
N ASP A 9 -7.06 5.88 -7.92
CA ASP A 9 -6.83 7.33 -7.75
C ASP A 9 -7.18 7.84 -6.36
N ASN A 10 -8.27 7.34 -5.75
CA ASN A 10 -8.65 7.73 -4.39
C ASN A 10 -7.66 7.26 -3.33
N GLN A 11 -7.07 6.07 -3.49
CA GLN A 11 -6.04 5.55 -2.60
C GLN A 11 -4.73 6.30 -2.78
N LEU A 12 -4.37 6.64 -4.02
CA LEU A 12 -3.19 7.46 -4.31
C LEU A 12 -3.36 8.88 -3.77
N LYS A 13 -4.52 9.51 -3.97
CA LYS A 13 -4.84 10.83 -3.42
C LYS A 13 -4.78 10.83 -1.90
N THR A 14 -5.33 9.82 -1.23
CA THR A 14 -5.24 9.74 0.23
C THR A 14 -3.81 9.49 0.70
N LEU A 15 -3.02 8.69 -0.01
CA LEU A 15 -1.60 8.51 0.30
C LEU A 15 -0.82 9.82 0.23
N ILE A 16 -1.03 10.62 -0.83
CA ILE A 16 -0.32 11.88 -1.04
C ILE A 16 -0.84 12.98 -0.10
N LEU A 17 -2.17 13.08 0.08
CA LEU A 17 -2.80 14.14 0.89
C LEU A 17 -2.72 13.86 2.39
N LYS A 18 -2.92 12.62 2.83
CA LYS A 18 -2.91 12.23 4.25
C LYS A 18 -1.58 11.63 4.70
N GLY A 19 -0.68 11.30 3.77
CA GLY A 19 0.54 10.55 4.07
C GLY A 19 0.29 9.07 4.34
N LYS A 20 -0.94 8.56 4.24
CA LYS A 20 -1.28 7.16 4.50
C LYS A 20 -2.50 6.68 3.72
N THR A 21 -2.54 5.40 3.37
CA THR A 21 -3.70 4.73 2.79
C THR A 21 -4.48 3.98 3.85
N SER A 22 -5.74 3.69 3.55
CA SER A 22 -6.48 2.64 4.24
C SER A 22 -5.81 1.27 4.02
N VAL A 23 -6.17 0.29 4.83
CA VAL A 23 -5.74 -1.11 4.65
C VAL A 23 -6.15 -1.57 3.26
N LEU A 24 -5.16 -1.82 2.40
CA LEU A 24 -5.33 -2.37 1.07
C LEU A 24 -5.28 -3.89 1.17
N LYS A 25 -6.24 -4.54 0.52
CA LYS A 25 -6.33 -5.99 0.47
C LYS A 25 -5.73 -6.50 -0.83
N GLY A 26 -5.07 -7.66 -0.77
CA GLY A 26 -4.54 -8.32 -1.97
C GLY A 26 -3.05 -8.12 -2.22
N PHE A 27 -2.27 -7.73 -1.20
CA PHE A 27 -0.82 -7.87 -1.33
C PHE A 27 -0.47 -9.34 -1.40
N LYS A 28 0.26 -9.75 -2.43
CA LYS A 28 0.69 -11.13 -2.59
C LYS A 28 2.18 -11.23 -2.33
N SER A 29 2.55 -12.03 -1.33
CA SER A 29 3.93 -12.39 -1.08
C SER A 29 4.47 -13.26 -2.23
N LYS A 30 5.81 -13.30 -2.39
CA LYS A 30 6.46 -14.21 -3.35
C LYS A 30 6.09 -15.69 -3.09
N ALA A 31 5.70 -16.02 -1.86
CA ALA A 31 5.20 -17.33 -1.44
C ALA A 31 3.72 -17.61 -1.79
N GLY A 32 3.00 -16.66 -2.39
CA GLY A 32 1.60 -16.84 -2.80
C GLY A 32 0.54 -16.44 -1.77
N THR A 33 0.95 -16.14 -0.53
CA THR A 33 0.06 -15.69 0.53
C THR A 33 -0.45 -14.27 0.26
N ALA A 34 -1.77 -14.10 0.28
CA ALA A 34 -2.40 -12.79 0.28
C ALA A 34 -2.38 -12.22 1.71
N PHE A 35 -2.00 -10.95 1.85
CA PHE A 35 -2.08 -10.21 3.10
C PHE A 35 -2.67 -8.83 2.87
N ASP A 36 -3.25 -8.30 3.93
CA ASP A 36 -3.83 -6.98 3.97
C ASP A 36 -2.83 -6.05 4.68
N ALA A 37 -2.54 -4.89 4.10
CA ALA A 37 -1.63 -3.92 4.70
C ALA A 37 -2.03 -2.49 4.36
N ALA A 38 -1.75 -1.54 5.24
CA ALA A 38 -1.84 -0.12 4.89
C ALA A 38 -0.47 0.36 4.38
N LEU A 39 -0.47 1.36 3.51
CA LEU A 39 0.73 2.02 3.04
C LEU A 39 0.85 3.39 3.70
N GLU A 40 2.06 3.77 4.08
CA GLU A 40 2.41 5.10 4.58
C GLU A 40 3.42 5.74 3.63
N PHE A 41 3.19 7.00 3.26
CA PHE A 41 4.14 7.81 2.52
C PHE A 41 4.88 8.72 3.49
N LYS A 42 6.13 8.36 3.77
CA LYS A 42 7.00 9.06 4.69
C LYS A 42 8.32 9.36 4.00
N GLU A 43 8.73 10.63 4.02
CA GLU A 43 10.02 11.07 3.47
C GLU A 43 10.27 10.64 2.01
N GLY A 44 9.24 10.73 1.15
CA GLY A 44 9.35 10.36 -0.26
C GLY A 44 9.33 8.85 -0.53
N ARG A 45 9.15 8.01 0.50
CA ARG A 45 9.08 6.56 0.37
C ARG A 45 7.72 6.04 0.82
N VAL A 46 7.20 5.08 0.06
CA VAL A 46 6.03 4.31 0.43
C VAL A 46 6.49 3.09 1.23
N GLY A 47 6.08 3.00 2.48
CA GLY A 47 6.31 1.86 3.37
C GLY A 47 5.01 1.18 3.78
N PHE A 48 5.11 -0.01 4.36
CA PHE A 48 3.95 -0.66 4.99
C PHE A 48 3.75 -0.10 6.39
N LEU A 49 2.54 0.35 6.69
CA LEU A 49 2.11 0.66 8.05
C LEU A 49 1.90 -0.68 8.76
N LYS A 50 2.69 -0.91 9.83
CA LYS A 50 2.71 -2.16 10.60
C LYS A 50 1.79 -2.08 11.81
#